data_AF-A0A955UQE2-F1
#
_entry.id   AF-A0A955UQE2-F1
#
_cell.length_a   1.000
_cell.length_b   1.000
_cell.length_c   1.000
_cell.angle_alpha   90.00
_cell.angle_beta   90.00
_cell.angle_gamma   90.00
#
_symmetry.space_group_name_H-M   'P 1'
#
loop_
_entity.id
_entity.type
_entity.pdbx_description
1 polymer ?
#
loop_
_entity_poly.entity_id
_entity_poly.type
_entity_poly.pdbx_seq_one_letter_code
_entity_poly.pdbx_strand_id
1 'polypeptide(L)'
;MKPFVWISLLHAVVVSIAEIARNQGGWQWWPFWTIDFVAAALLFAGGLALARRWTLPGALVLTAGWGFSTAMNWMSFASHLEANLRDDASVEPIAYAAGYGVFRSAICLVLSVILLRPPQLD
;
A
#
# COMPACT_ATOMS: atom_id res chain seq x y z
N MET A 1 -5.30 -9.64 18.93
CA MET A 1 -4.63 -8.71 17.99
C MET A 1 -5.52 -8.52 16.77
N LYS A 2 -5.70 -7.30 16.25
CA LYS A 2 -6.73 -7.02 15.23
C LYS A 2 -6.29 -7.50 13.83
N PRO A 3 -7.19 -8.07 13.00
CA PRO A 3 -6.82 -8.73 11.74
C PRO A 3 -6.10 -7.82 10.73
N PHE A 4 -6.46 -6.53 10.66
CA PHE A 4 -5.82 -5.59 9.74
C PHE A 4 -4.35 -5.31 10.06
N VAL A 5 -3.91 -5.50 11.30
CA VAL A 5 -2.49 -5.37 11.67
C VAL A 5 -1.68 -6.45 10.95
N TRP A 6 -2.17 -7.69 10.96
CA TRP A 6 -1.55 -8.79 10.24
C TRP A 6 -1.59 -8.61 8.73
N ILE A 7 -2.70 -8.12 8.18
CA ILE A 7 -2.82 -7.81 6.76
C ILE A 7 -1.76 -6.77 6.35
N SER A 8 -1.54 -5.75 7.17
CA SER A 8 -0.54 -4.71 6.89
C SER A 8 0.88 -5.26 6.91
N LEU A 9 1.22 -6.11 7.88
CA LEU A 9 2.52 -6.77 7.98
C LEU A 9 2.76 -7.71 6.79
N LEU A 10 1.77 -8.53 6.44
CA LEU A 10 1.83 -9.41 5.28
C LEU A 10 2.01 -8.60 4.00
N HIS A 11 1.23 -7.53 3.83
CA HIS A 11 1.32 -6.67 2.65
C HIS A 11 2.71 -6.02 2.52
N ALA A 12 3.28 -5.54 3.63
CA ALA A 12 4.64 -4.98 3.63
C ALA A 12 5.70 -5.99 3.16
N VAL A 13 5.59 -7.25 3.62
CA VAL A 13 6.49 -8.34 3.19
C VAL A 13 6.29 -8.65 1.71
N VAL A 14 5.05 -8.81 1.27
CA VAL A 14 4.72 -9.13 -0.13
C VAL A 14 5.23 -8.04 -1.08
N VAL A 15 5.00 -6.76 -0.76
CA VAL A 15 5.49 -5.64 -1.58
C VAL A 15 7.01 -5.62 -1.65
N SER A 16 7.69 -5.83 -0.53
CA SER A 16 9.16 -5.88 -0.49
C SER A 16 9.72 -7.01 -1.36
N ILE A 17 9.15 -8.22 -1.25
CA ILE A 17 9.58 -9.37 -2.06
C ILE A 17 9.28 -9.13 -3.53
N ALA A 18 8.09 -8.63 -3.87
CA ALA A 18 7.71 -8.33 -5.24
C ALA A 18 8.63 -7.28 -5.87
N GLU A 19 9.07 -6.28 -5.09
CA GLU A 19 10.01 -5.27 -5.56
C GLU A 19 11.40 -5.83 -5.83
N ILE A 20 11.91 -6.66 -4.91
CA ILE A 20 13.19 -7.36 -5.11
C ILE A 20 13.11 -8.23 -6.35
N ALA A 21 12.02 -8.99 -6.53
CA ALA A 21 11.80 -9.85 -7.69
C ALA A 21 11.75 -9.06 -9.00
N ARG A 22 11.05 -7.91 -9.04
CA ARG A 22 10.95 -7.04 -10.22
C ARG A 22 12.29 -6.44 -10.65
N ASN A 23 13.20 -6.19 -9.72
CA ASN A 23 14.53 -5.63 -9.98
C ASN A 23 15.64 -6.69 -10.13
N GLN A 24 15.29 -7.99 -10.20
CA GLN A 24 16.28 -9.04 -10.45
C GLN A 24 16.86 -8.89 -11.86
N GLY A 25 18.18 -8.69 -11.95
CA GLY A 25 18.90 -8.53 -13.23
C GLY A 25 19.22 -7.08 -13.60
N GLY A 26 18.72 -6.09 -12.86
CA GLY A 26 19.07 -4.69 -13.06
C GLY A 26 18.13 -3.77 -12.27
N TRP A 27 18.70 -2.95 -11.39
CA TRP A 27 17.90 -2.02 -10.60
C TRP A 27 17.49 -0.83 -11.45
N GLN A 28 16.20 -0.50 -11.40
CA GLN A 28 15.69 0.72 -12.00
C GLN A 28 16.28 1.97 -11.32
N TRP A 29 16.06 3.15 -11.91
CA TRP A 29 16.45 4.42 -11.28
C TRP A 29 15.84 4.51 -9.88
N TRP A 30 16.68 4.89 -8.91
CA TRP A 30 16.42 4.66 -7.49
C TRP A 30 15.07 5.11 -6.94
N PRO A 31 14.46 6.22 -7.40
CA PRO A 31 13.15 6.63 -6.90
C PRO A 31 12.06 5.60 -7.18
N PHE A 32 12.10 4.89 -8.31
CA PHE A 32 11.03 3.96 -8.71
C PHE A 32 10.90 2.76 -7.77
N TRP A 33 12.01 2.24 -7.25
CA TRP A 33 11.99 1.12 -6.32
C TRP A 33 12.03 1.57 -4.85
N THR A 34 12.64 2.72 -4.55
CA THR A 34 12.76 3.21 -3.16
C THR A 34 11.39 3.53 -2.56
N ILE A 35 10.47 4.08 -3.35
CA ILE A 35 9.11 4.40 -2.89
C ILE A 35 8.34 3.15 -2.45
N ASP A 36 8.51 2.01 -3.11
CA ASP A 36 7.87 0.75 -2.69
C ASP A 36 8.42 0.26 -1.34
N PHE A 37 9.71 0.43 -1.07
CA PHE A 37 10.28 0.15 0.26
C PHE A 37 9.85 1.15 1.33
N VAL A 38 9.64 2.43 0.99
CA VAL A 38 9.07 3.41 1.92
C VAL A 38 7.64 3.01 2.30
N ALA A 39 6.83 2.59 1.32
CA ALA A 39 5.49 2.07 1.58
C ALA A 39 5.53 0.86 2.52
N ALA A 40 6.40 -0.11 2.22
CA ALA A 40 6.59 -1.30 3.03
C ALA A 40 7.06 -0.96 4.46
N ALA A 41 8.01 -0.04 4.60
CA ALA A 41 8.54 0.40 5.89
C ALA A 41 7.47 1.05 6.77
N LEU A 42 6.63 1.92 6.21
CA LEU A 42 5.52 2.55 6.93
C LEU A 42 4.48 1.51 7.37
N LEU A 43 4.06 0.62 6.47
CA LEU A 43 3.12 -0.46 6.76
C LEU A 43 3.66 -1.40 7.85
N PHE A 44 4.94 -1.77 7.76
CA PHE A 44 5.58 -2.67 8.71
C PHE A 44 5.77 -1.99 10.08
N ALA A 45 6.29 -0.76 10.11
CA ALA A 45 6.55 -0.03 11.35
C ALA A 45 5.24 0.27 12.11
N GLY A 46 4.22 0.77 11.41
CA GLY A 46 2.91 1.04 12.00
C GLY A 46 2.22 -0.25 12.46
N GLY A 47 2.27 -1.30 11.63
CA GLY A 47 1.73 -2.62 11.96
C GLY A 47 2.40 -3.22 13.20
N LEU A 48 3.74 -3.21 13.25
CA LEU A 48 4.50 -3.74 14.38
C LEU A 48 4.29 -2.93 15.66
N ALA A 49 4.20 -1.60 15.55
CA ALA A 49 3.89 -0.74 16.68
C ALA A 49 2.53 -1.09 17.29
N LEU A 50 1.49 -1.20 16.46
CA LEU A 50 0.13 -1.56 16.91
C LEU A 50 0.00 -3.02 17.35
N ALA A 51 0.81 -3.94 16.81
CA ALA A 51 0.87 -5.32 17.25
C ALA A 51 1.38 -5.43 18.71
N ARG A 52 2.38 -4.62 19.07
CA ARG A 52 2.91 -4.56 20.43
C ARG A 52 1.94 -3.85 21.38
N ARG A 53 1.47 -2.66 21.01
CA ARG A 53 0.53 -1.87 21.80
C ARG A 53 -0.23 -0.91 20.92
N TRP A 54 -1.54 -0.83 21.11
CA TRP A 54 -2.34 0.18 20.43
C TRP A 54 -1.95 1.59 20.89
N THR A 55 -1.43 2.40 19.97
CA THR A 55 -1.00 3.79 20.23
C THR A 55 -1.39 4.68 19.07
N LEU A 56 -1.74 5.95 19.35
CA LEU A 56 -2.07 6.92 18.30
C LEU A 56 -0.92 7.14 17.30
N PRO A 57 0.36 7.27 17.71
CA PRO A 57 1.46 7.35 16.76
C PRO A 57 1.57 6.12 15.85
N GLY A 58 1.40 4.90 16.38
CA GLY A 58 1.39 3.68 15.57
C GLY A 58 0.23 3.65 14.57
N ALA A 59 -0.95 4.13 14.98
CA ALA A 59 -2.11 4.28 14.12
C ALA A 59 -1.87 5.28 12.98
N LEU A 60 -1.28 6.45 13.28
CA LEU A 60 -0.95 7.47 12.29
C LEU A 60 0.08 6.95 11.26
N VAL A 61 1.14 6.28 11.71
CA VAL A 61 2.14 5.68 10.82
C VAL A 61 1.50 4.63 9.93
N LEU A 62 0.64 3.77 10.48
CA LEU A 62 -0.03 2.74 9.69
C LEU A 62 -1.00 3.33 8.66
N THR A 63 -1.76 4.36 9.04
CA THR A 63 -2.64 5.11 8.14
C THR A 63 -1.83 5.78 7.02
N ALA A 64 -0.70 6.42 7.35
CA ALA A 64 0.19 7.00 6.36
C ALA A 64 0.74 5.93 5.40
N GLY A 65 1.12 4.76 5.90
CA GLY A 65 1.55 3.63 5.07
C GLY A 65 0.46 3.16 4.10
N TRP A 66 -0.78 2.98 4.56
CA TRP A 66 -1.90 2.61 3.69
C TRP A 66 -2.20 3.68 2.64
N GLY A 67 -2.23 4.96 3.04
CA GLY A 67 -2.48 6.09 2.14
C GLY A 67 -1.40 6.22 1.07
N PHE A 68 -0.14 6.19 1.49
CA PHE A 68 1.01 6.26 0.59
C PHE A 68 1.02 5.08 -0.40
N SER A 69 0.83 3.86 0.11
CA SER A 69 0.80 2.66 -0.74
C SER A 69 -0.38 2.66 -1.74
N THR A 70 -1.51 3.27 -1.37
CA THR A 70 -2.66 3.47 -2.27
C THR A 70 -2.33 4.49 -3.37
N ALA A 71 -1.70 5.61 -3.02
CA ALA A 71 -1.26 6.61 -3.99
C ALA A 71 -0.28 6.00 -5.01
N MET A 72 0.67 5.21 -4.53
CA MET A 72 1.62 4.47 -5.36
C MET A 72 0.94 3.51 -6.35
N ASN A 73 -0.11 2.81 -5.90
CA ASN A 73 -0.91 1.95 -6.76
C ASN A 73 -1.55 2.71 -7.92
N TRP A 74 -2.14 3.88 -7.62
CA TRP A 74 -2.79 4.71 -8.64
C TRP A 74 -1.79 5.32 -9.61
N MET A 75 -0.61 5.72 -9.13
CA MET A 75 0.46 6.20 -9.99
C MET A 75 0.92 5.10 -10.97
N SER A 76 1.16 3.89 -10.46
CA SER A 76 1.51 2.73 -11.30
C SER A 76 0.38 2.38 -12.28
N PHE A 77 -0.88 2.42 -11.84
CA PHE A 77 -2.01 2.22 -12.74
C PHE A 77 -2.04 3.27 -13.86
N ALA A 78 -1.85 4.54 -13.54
CA ALA A 78 -1.85 5.62 -14.52
C ALA A 78 -0.74 5.47 -15.56
N SER A 79 0.48 5.05 -15.16
CA SER A 79 1.56 4.81 -16.12
C SER A 79 1.28 3.64 -17.06
N HIS A 80 0.67 2.57 -16.56
CA HIS A 80 0.27 1.43 -17.40
C HIS A 80 -0.90 1.79 -18.32
N LEU A 81 -1.86 2.60 -17.84
CA LEU A 81 -2.95 3.10 -18.66
C LEU A 81 -2.43 3.96 -19.81
N GLU A 82 -1.53 4.90 -19.53
CA GLU A 82 -0.91 5.75 -20.55
C GLU A 82 -0.17 4.93 -21.61
N ALA A 83 0.61 3.91 -21.21
CA ALA A 83 1.31 3.04 -22.15
C ALA A 83 0.33 2.24 -23.04
N ASN A 84 -0.67 1.59 -22.44
CA ASN A 84 -1.63 0.77 -23.20
C ASN A 84 -2.52 1.59 -24.14
N LEU A 85 -2.89 2.82 -23.77
CA LEU A 85 -3.64 3.73 -24.65
C LEU A 85 -2.84 4.18 -25.86
N ARG A 86 -1.50 4.23 -25.75
CA ARG A 86 -0.62 4.55 -26.90
C ARG A 86 -0.48 3.38 -27.87
N ASP A 87 -0.58 2.16 -27.37
CA ASP A 87 -0.35 0.92 -28.13
C ASP A 87 -1.65 0.28 -28.67
N ASP A 88 -2.81 0.95 -28.56
CA ASP A 88 -4.15 0.41 -28.90
C ASP A 88 -4.42 -0.98 -28.29
N ALA A 89 -3.83 -1.26 -27.13
CA ALA A 89 -3.90 -2.55 -26.45
C ALA A 89 -5.28 -2.79 -25.79
N SER A 90 -5.55 -4.05 -25.40
CA SER A 90 -6.83 -4.41 -24.78
C SER A 90 -7.08 -3.65 -23.46
N VAL A 91 -8.33 -3.26 -23.23
CA VAL A 91 -8.75 -2.50 -22.04
C VAL A 91 -9.13 -3.36 -20.84
N GLU A 92 -9.23 -4.67 -21.02
CA GLU A 92 -9.64 -5.61 -19.96
C GLU A 92 -8.67 -5.65 -18.76
N PRO A 93 -7.33 -5.69 -18.96
CA PRO A 93 -6.36 -5.64 -17.85
C PRO A 93 -6.43 -4.32 -17.08
N ILE A 94 -6.76 -3.22 -17.76
CA ILE A 94 -6.93 -1.89 -17.17
C ILE A 94 -8.14 -1.89 -16.23
N ALA A 95 -9.28 -2.42 -16.67
CA ALA A 95 -10.48 -2.46 -15.84
C ALA A 95 -10.26 -3.24 -14.54
N TYR A 96 -9.56 -4.38 -14.62
CA TYR A 96 -9.20 -5.17 -13.44
C TYR A 96 -8.28 -4.39 -12.48
N ALA A 97 -7.22 -3.76 -13.00
CA ALA A 97 -6.29 -2.98 -12.19
C ALA A 97 -6.96 -1.75 -11.54
N ALA A 98 -7.88 -1.09 -12.26
CA ALA A 98 -8.69 -0.01 -11.72
C ALA A 98 -9.61 -0.49 -10.58
N GLY A 99 -10.31 -1.61 -10.78
CA GLY A 99 -11.15 -2.23 -9.76
C GLY A 99 -10.37 -2.58 -8.49
N TYR A 100 -9.18 -3.15 -8.64
CA TYR A 100 -8.26 -3.42 -7.54
C TYR A 100 -7.84 -2.13 -6.81
N GLY A 101 -7.51 -1.07 -7.56
CA GLY A 101 -7.16 0.24 -6.99
C GLY A 101 -8.28 0.87 -6.18
N VAL A 102 -9.54 0.80 -6.67
CA VAL A 102 -10.72 1.28 -5.93
C VAL A 102 -10.95 0.47 -4.66
N PHE A 103 -10.91 -0.86 -4.75
CA PHE A 103 -11.07 -1.73 -3.60
C PHE A 103 -10.02 -1.46 -2.52
N ARG A 104 -8.76 -1.32 -2.91
CA ARG A 104 -7.66 -0.96 -2.00
C ARG A 104 -7.86 0.40 -1.36
N SER A 105 -8.35 1.39 -2.12
CA SER A 105 -8.67 2.73 -1.60
C SER A 105 -9.77 2.67 -0.54
N ALA A 106 -10.80 1.85 -0.76
CA ALA A 106 -11.86 1.63 0.22
C ALA A 106 -11.32 1.00 1.52
N ILE A 107 -10.43 0.00 1.41
CA ILE A 107 -9.74 -0.57 2.58
C ILE A 107 -8.97 0.53 3.33
N CYS A 108 -8.16 1.32 2.62
CA CYS A 108 -7.40 2.41 3.22
C CYS A 108 -8.29 3.39 3.98
N LEU A 109 -9.42 3.79 3.39
CA LEU A 109 -10.39 4.70 4.01
C LEU A 109 -10.99 4.10 5.29
N VAL A 110 -11.50 2.87 5.21
CA VAL A 110 -12.11 2.16 6.34
C VAL A 110 -11.09 1.98 7.47
N LEU A 111 -9.87 1.57 7.15
CA LEU A 111 -8.80 1.42 8.12
C LEU A 111 -8.45 2.75 8.77
N SER A 112 -8.40 3.85 8.01
CA SER A 112 -8.11 5.17 8.56
C SER A 112 -9.15 5.58 9.61
N VAL A 113 -10.44 5.32 9.35
CA VAL A 113 -11.52 5.59 10.31
C VAL A 113 -11.40 4.73 11.56
N ILE A 114 -11.09 3.43 11.40
CA ILE A 114 -10.95 2.50 12.53
C ILE A 114 -9.70 2.81 13.38
N LEU A 115 -8.59 3.14 12.73
CA LEU A 115 -7.29 3.40 13.36
C LEU A 115 -7.28 4.71 14.15
N LEU A 116 -7.90 5.75 13.59
CA LEU A 116 -7.90 7.09 14.14
C LEU A 116 -9.10 7.39 15.06
N ARG A 117 -9.93 6.38 15.33
CA ARG A 117 -11.03 6.52 16.28
C ARG A 117 -10.45 6.83 17.67
N PRO A 118 -10.91 7.89 18.36
CA PRO A 118 -10.47 8.16 19.72
C PRO A 118 -10.80 6.95 20.61
N PRO A 119 -9.93 6.60 21.58
CA PRO A 119 -10.25 5.58 22.56
C PRO A 119 -11.54 5.98 23.28
N GLN A 120 -12.51 5.07 23.35
CA GLN A 120 -13.68 5.26 24.20
C GLN A 120 -13.16 5.28 25.63
N LEU A 121 -13.34 6.42 26.30
CA LEU A 121 -13.11 6.52 27.73
C LEU A 121 -14.29 5.81 28.39
N ASP A 122 -14.06 4.58 28.85
CA ASP A 122 -14.97 3.86 29.72
C ASP A 122 -14.90 4.43 31.15
#